data_AF-A0A9Q7SBK3-F1
#
_entry.id   AF-A0A9Q7SBK3-F1
#
_cell.length_a   1.000
_cell.length_b   1.000
_cell.length_c   1.000
_cell.angle_alpha   90.00
_cell.angle_beta   90.00
_cell.angle_gamma   90.00
#
_symmetry.space_group_name_H-M   'P 1'
#
loop_
_entity.id
_entity.type
_entity.pdbx_description
1 polymer ?
#
loop_
_entity_poly.entity_id
_entity_poly.type
_entity_poly.pdbx_seq_one_letter_code
_entity_poly.pdbx_strand_id
1 'polypeptide(L)'
;MRVGYLLIAAVCGVVLAGCGRGEVPSETAAPESANATTTSAPAVTADPGAQAACPKHGGRWDAGQGCVIDEATPQATQHLVVPVQWDSSFPELQQAVDGTVADIRANFRKSVERAGAPPEGKPWALQVSFETYQGKGAHPSDSVRFSISESLGGYHPGFAFRTLAFDRTSRQAITLDTLLIDPATALPKISALVRTDLRAQLGGVGAEFVDTGTVPEPGNFKDFSLDGDALLFSFEPYRVAAYAEGPMQSRIALSELRDVVKPEYLPA
;
A
#
# COMPACT_ATOMS: atom_id res chain seq x y z
N MET A 1 -35.14 -47.20 14.02
CA MET A 1 -36.38 -46.57 14.54
C MET A 1 -35.96 -45.51 15.53
N ARG A 2 -36.31 -44.25 15.24
CA ARG A 2 -35.89 -43.06 15.99
C ARG A 2 -36.77 -42.92 17.24
N VAL A 3 -36.15 -42.71 18.41
CA VAL A 3 -36.84 -42.34 19.64
C VAL A 3 -36.88 -40.82 19.71
N GLY A 4 -38.07 -40.26 19.51
CA GLY A 4 -38.37 -38.85 19.75
C GLY A 4 -39.05 -38.70 21.11
N TYR A 5 -38.64 -37.71 21.89
CA TYR A 5 -39.34 -37.26 23.09
C TYR A 5 -39.92 -35.87 22.86
N LEU A 6 -41.16 -35.73 23.30
CA LEU A 6 -42.06 -34.60 23.16
C LEU A 6 -41.83 -33.49 24.21
N LEU A 7 -42.07 -32.26 23.73
CA LEU A 7 -42.84 -31.15 24.32
C LEU A 7 -42.39 -30.48 25.61
N ILE A 8 -42.23 -29.13 25.54
CA ILE A 8 -42.96 -28.18 26.40
C ILE A 8 -43.28 -26.91 25.57
N ALA A 9 -44.56 -26.58 25.44
CA ALA A 9 -45.06 -25.28 25.00
C ALA A 9 -45.20 -24.36 26.23
N ALA A 10 -44.73 -23.10 26.12
CA ALA A 10 -44.99 -22.08 27.12
C ALA A 10 -45.60 -20.84 26.44
N VAL A 11 -46.71 -20.42 27.03
CA VAL A 11 -47.69 -19.43 26.59
C VAL A 11 -47.12 -18.01 26.71
N CYS A 12 -47.13 -17.24 25.62
CA CYS A 12 -46.92 -15.79 25.65
C CYS A 12 -48.20 -15.10 26.16
N GLY A 13 -48.11 -14.46 27.33
CA GLY A 13 -49.12 -13.56 27.85
C GLY A 13 -49.18 -12.26 27.04
N VAL A 14 -50.37 -11.94 26.53
CA VAL A 14 -50.70 -10.68 25.87
C VAL A 14 -50.98 -9.62 26.95
N VAL A 15 -50.21 -8.53 26.96
CA VAL A 15 -50.57 -7.29 27.66
C VAL A 15 -50.97 -6.26 26.61
N LEU A 16 -52.27 -5.93 26.58
CA LEU A 16 -52.83 -4.84 25.81
C LEU A 16 -52.65 -3.53 26.61
N ALA A 17 -51.87 -2.59 26.09
CA ALA A 17 -51.91 -1.18 26.48
C ALA A 17 -52.18 -0.33 25.22
N GLY A 18 -53.15 0.58 25.36
CA GLY A 18 -53.92 1.16 24.26
C GLY A 18 -53.27 2.27 23.44
N CYS A 19 -53.95 2.59 22.34
CA CYS A 19 -53.58 3.59 21.35
C CYS A 19 -53.60 5.02 21.91
N GLY A 20 -52.44 5.68 21.90
CA GLY A 20 -52.31 7.13 21.90
C GLY A 20 -51.80 7.60 20.53
N ARG A 21 -52.52 8.56 19.92
CA ARG A 21 -52.18 9.15 18.61
C ARG A 21 -50.92 10.01 18.72
N GLY A 22 -49.96 9.72 17.85
CA GLY A 22 -49.27 10.70 17.01
C GLY A 22 -48.23 11.61 17.66
N GLU A 23 -46.97 11.17 17.63
CA GLU A 23 -45.83 12.04 17.32
C GLU A 23 -44.77 11.18 16.61
N VAL A 24 -44.37 11.61 15.41
CA VAL A 24 -43.34 10.97 14.60
C VAL A 24 -42.00 11.19 15.31
N PRO A 25 -41.18 10.16 15.58
CA PRO A 25 -39.83 10.39 16.06
C PRO A 25 -39.03 11.11 14.98
N SER A 26 -38.54 12.31 15.28
CA SER A 26 -37.57 13.01 14.45
C SER A 26 -36.40 12.07 14.14
N GLU A 27 -36.16 11.90 12.85
CA GLU A 27 -34.99 11.26 12.29
C GLU A 27 -33.76 12.07 12.75
N THR A 28 -33.12 11.62 13.83
CA THR A 28 -31.81 12.12 14.23
C THR A 28 -30.86 11.76 13.10
N ALA A 29 -30.51 12.77 12.31
CA ALA A 29 -29.51 12.67 11.26
C ALA A 29 -28.27 11.96 11.80
N ALA A 30 -27.87 10.89 11.10
CA ALA A 30 -26.56 10.29 11.28
C ALA A 30 -25.51 11.40 11.18
N PRO A 31 -24.45 11.38 12.02
CA PRO A 31 -23.41 12.38 11.93
C PRO A 31 -22.80 12.31 10.53
N GLU A 32 -22.91 13.43 9.84
CA GLU A 32 -22.31 13.74 8.56
C GLU A 32 -20.84 13.32 8.62
N SER A 33 -20.48 12.27 7.86
CA SER A 33 -19.10 11.84 7.70
C SER A 33 -18.27 13.07 7.32
N ALA A 34 -17.42 13.49 8.25
CA ALA A 34 -16.47 14.56 8.02
C ALA A 34 -15.72 14.24 6.72
N ASN A 35 -15.80 15.17 5.78
CA ASN A 35 -15.08 15.16 4.52
C ASN A 35 -13.67 14.60 4.75
N ALA A 36 -13.42 13.40 4.24
CA ALA A 36 -12.07 12.95 3.99
C ALA A 36 -11.50 13.94 2.98
N THR A 37 -10.69 14.87 3.45
CA THR A 37 -9.85 15.70 2.60
C THR A 37 -8.99 14.73 1.80
N THR A 38 -9.38 14.45 0.57
CA THR A 38 -8.50 13.87 -0.43
C THR A 38 -7.38 14.88 -0.60
N THR A 39 -6.27 14.66 0.11
CA THR A 39 -5.00 15.26 -0.24
C THR A 39 -4.71 14.77 -1.64
N SER A 40 -4.97 15.61 -2.65
CA SER A 40 -4.56 15.34 -4.02
C SER A 40 -3.07 15.06 -3.97
N ALA A 41 -2.66 13.86 -4.41
CA ALA A 41 -1.27 13.58 -4.68
C ALA A 41 -0.71 14.75 -5.50
N PRO A 42 0.51 15.25 -5.20
CA PRO A 42 1.11 16.31 -5.98
C PRO A 42 1.05 15.89 -7.45
N ALA A 43 0.55 16.78 -8.30
CA ALA A 43 0.54 16.56 -9.73
C ALA A 43 1.98 16.20 -10.13
N VAL A 44 2.19 14.95 -10.55
CA VAL A 44 3.47 14.51 -11.07
C VAL A 44 3.74 15.40 -12.27
N THR A 45 4.59 16.41 -12.12
CA THR A 45 5.05 17.21 -13.25
C THR A 45 5.81 16.24 -14.12
N ALA A 46 5.14 15.79 -15.18
CA ALA A 46 5.71 14.87 -16.14
C ALA A 46 7.01 15.46 -16.67
N ASP A 47 8.09 14.67 -16.61
CA ASP A 47 9.28 14.96 -17.40
C ASP A 47 8.83 15.16 -18.87
N PRO A 48 9.26 16.22 -19.58
CA PRO A 48 8.91 16.44 -20.98
C PRO A 48 9.11 15.21 -21.88
N GLY A 49 10.04 14.31 -21.54
CA GLY A 49 10.26 13.04 -22.24
C GLY A 49 9.24 11.94 -21.95
N ALA A 50 8.55 11.99 -20.81
CA ALA A 50 7.68 10.94 -20.29
C ALA A 50 6.54 10.58 -21.27
N GLN A 51 5.90 11.60 -21.85
CA GLN A 51 4.83 11.42 -22.83
C GLN A 51 5.29 10.65 -24.08
N ALA A 52 6.47 11.00 -24.62
CA ALA A 52 7.00 10.37 -25.82
C ALA A 52 7.51 8.93 -25.56
N ALA A 53 7.89 8.64 -24.32
CA ALA A 53 8.38 7.32 -23.93
C ALA A 53 7.27 6.32 -23.65
N CYS A 54 6.14 6.76 -23.08
CA CYS A 54 5.08 5.86 -22.62
C CYS A 54 4.65 4.78 -23.65
N PRO A 55 4.46 5.10 -24.95
CA PRO A 55 4.17 4.08 -25.97
C PRO A 55 5.22 2.97 -26.10
N LYS A 56 6.50 3.26 -25.83
CA LYS A 56 7.59 2.27 -25.88
C LYS A 56 7.51 1.27 -24.73
N HIS A 57 6.88 1.63 -23.61
CA HIS A 57 6.61 0.76 -22.47
C HIS A 57 5.24 0.05 -22.56
N GLY A 58 4.58 0.13 -23.73
CA GLY A 58 3.28 -0.49 -23.97
C GLY A 58 2.10 0.27 -23.38
N GLY A 59 2.30 1.51 -22.95
CA GLY A 59 1.26 2.36 -22.38
C GLY A 59 0.78 3.46 -23.33
N ARG A 60 -0.29 4.13 -22.93
CA ARG A 60 -0.78 5.38 -23.50
C ARG A 60 -0.54 6.50 -22.51
N TRP A 61 -0.05 7.65 -23.00
CA TRP A 61 0.05 8.84 -22.17
C TRP A 61 -1.32 9.38 -21.80
N ASP A 62 -1.47 9.72 -20.53
CA ASP A 62 -2.62 10.39 -19.95
C ASP A 62 -2.17 11.64 -19.20
N ALA A 63 -2.81 12.78 -19.46
CA ALA A 63 -2.38 14.05 -18.86
C ALA A 63 -2.69 14.15 -17.36
N GLY A 64 -3.66 13.37 -16.85
CA GLY A 64 -4.01 13.34 -15.44
C GLY A 64 -3.33 12.23 -14.66
N GLN A 65 -2.98 11.12 -15.33
CA GLN A 65 -2.45 9.92 -14.67
C GLN A 65 -0.99 9.59 -15.03
N GLY A 66 -0.43 10.13 -16.11
CA GLY A 66 0.89 9.77 -16.61
C GLY A 66 0.84 8.59 -17.58
N CYS A 67 1.79 7.64 -17.50
CA CYS A 67 1.80 6.50 -18.41
C CYS A 67 0.86 5.39 -17.94
N VAL A 68 -0.17 5.10 -18.73
CA VAL A 68 -1.22 4.13 -18.39
C VAL A 68 -1.11 2.90 -19.31
N ILE A 69 -1.06 1.71 -18.72
CA ILE A 69 -1.14 0.43 -19.44
C ILE A 69 -2.49 -0.20 -19.11
N ASP A 70 -3.35 -0.33 -20.12
CA ASP A 70 -4.65 -0.98 -20.04
C ASP A 70 -4.64 -2.25 -20.90
N GLU A 71 -4.96 -3.40 -20.30
CA GLU A 71 -5.15 -4.65 -21.02
C GLU A 71 -6.42 -5.36 -20.56
N ALA A 72 -7.16 -5.92 -21.51
CA ALA A 72 -8.37 -6.69 -21.23
C ALA A 72 -8.38 -7.99 -22.03
N THR A 73 -8.74 -9.06 -21.36
CA THR A 73 -9.03 -10.38 -21.93
C THR A 73 -10.37 -10.87 -21.37
N PRO A 74 -10.97 -11.94 -21.92
CA PRO A 74 -12.17 -12.52 -21.32
C PRO A 74 -11.96 -12.99 -19.86
N GLN A 75 -10.72 -13.29 -19.45
CA GLN A 75 -10.41 -13.81 -18.12
C GLN A 75 -9.99 -12.72 -17.12
N ALA A 76 -9.34 -11.66 -17.60
CA ALA A 76 -8.69 -10.69 -16.72
C ALA A 76 -8.55 -9.30 -17.34
N THR A 77 -8.50 -8.29 -16.47
CA THR A 77 -8.19 -6.90 -16.76
C THR A 77 -6.93 -6.46 -16.01
N GLN A 78 -6.16 -5.57 -16.61
CA GLN A 78 -5.00 -4.94 -16.00
C GLN A 78 -5.10 -3.43 -16.25
N HIS A 79 -4.99 -2.64 -15.18
CA HIS A 79 -4.84 -1.18 -15.25
C HIS A 79 -3.61 -0.80 -14.43
N LEU A 80 -2.55 -0.35 -15.09
CA LEU A 80 -1.33 0.07 -14.43
C LEU A 80 -1.04 1.52 -14.78
N VAL A 81 -0.82 2.33 -13.75
CA VAL A 81 -0.17 3.63 -13.87
C VAL A 81 1.29 3.42 -13.48
N VAL A 82 2.24 3.75 -14.36
CA VAL A 82 3.67 3.44 -14.18
C VAL A 82 4.56 4.67 -14.38
N PRO A 83 5.66 4.80 -13.61
CA PRO A 83 6.61 5.88 -13.83
C PRO A 83 7.37 5.60 -15.13
N VAL A 84 7.50 6.63 -15.97
CA VAL A 84 8.30 6.58 -17.18
C VAL A 84 9.19 7.80 -17.27
N GLN A 85 10.40 7.57 -17.79
CA GLN A 85 11.45 8.56 -17.98
C GLN A 85 11.92 9.19 -16.68
N TRP A 86 12.82 8.47 -16.02
CA TRP A 86 13.84 9.09 -15.19
C TRP A 86 14.88 9.74 -16.10
N ASP A 87 15.50 10.84 -15.63
CA ASP A 87 16.56 11.56 -16.35
C ASP A 87 17.49 10.59 -17.09
N SER A 88 17.74 10.83 -18.38
CA SER A 88 18.60 10.02 -19.23
C SER A 88 20.01 9.77 -18.66
N SER A 89 20.49 10.60 -17.73
CA SER A 89 21.75 10.39 -17.01
C SER A 89 21.68 9.27 -15.96
N PHE A 90 20.48 8.78 -15.64
CA PHE A 90 20.19 7.80 -14.60
C PHE A 90 19.25 6.66 -15.05
N PRO A 91 19.66 5.87 -16.06
CA PRO A 91 18.82 4.81 -16.62
C PRO A 91 18.59 3.61 -15.68
N GLU A 92 19.41 3.42 -14.64
CA GLU A 92 19.33 2.27 -13.73
C GLU A 92 17.96 2.16 -13.05
N LEU A 93 17.42 3.28 -12.56
CA LEU A 93 16.12 3.30 -11.91
C LEU A 93 15.01 2.97 -12.90
N GLN A 94 15.05 3.51 -14.13
CA GLN A 94 14.06 3.18 -15.15
C GLN A 94 14.12 1.68 -15.51
N GLN A 95 15.32 1.11 -15.65
CA GLN A 95 15.48 -0.31 -15.93
C GLN A 95 14.91 -1.18 -14.80
N ALA A 96 15.12 -0.80 -13.53
CA ALA A 96 14.56 -1.50 -12.38
C ALA A 96 13.03 -1.38 -12.31
N VAL A 97 12.47 -0.22 -12.64
CA VAL A 97 11.03 0.01 -12.79
C VAL A 97 10.45 -0.90 -13.87
N ASP A 98 11.06 -0.94 -15.05
CA ASP A 98 10.60 -1.77 -16.17
C ASP A 98 10.60 -3.27 -15.79
N GLY A 99 11.67 -3.73 -15.13
CA GLY A 99 11.76 -5.08 -14.60
C GLY A 99 10.67 -5.38 -13.56
N THR A 100 10.44 -4.45 -12.63
CA THR A 100 9.40 -4.59 -11.59
C THR A 100 8.00 -4.66 -12.20
N VAL A 101 7.68 -3.81 -13.19
CA VAL A 101 6.40 -3.84 -13.90
C VAL A 101 6.23 -5.16 -14.65
N ALA A 102 7.27 -5.64 -15.33
CA ALA A 102 7.24 -6.93 -16.03
C ALA A 102 6.98 -8.09 -15.05
N ASP A 103 7.64 -8.08 -13.89
CA ASP A 103 7.47 -9.10 -12.85
C ASP A 103 6.07 -9.08 -12.23
N ILE A 104 5.51 -7.90 -11.93
CA ILE A 104 4.14 -7.75 -11.42
C ILE A 104 3.15 -8.37 -12.41
N ARG A 105 3.25 -8.00 -13.70
CA ARG A 105 2.36 -8.52 -14.75
C ARG A 105 2.54 -10.03 -14.97
N ALA A 106 3.78 -10.52 -14.90
CA ALA A 106 4.06 -11.96 -15.03
C ALA A 106 3.50 -12.76 -13.85
N ASN A 107 3.60 -12.24 -12.63
CA ASN A 107 3.03 -12.88 -11.46
C ASN A 107 1.51 -12.88 -11.50
N PHE A 108 0.87 -11.79 -11.94
CA PHE A 108 -0.58 -11.75 -12.13
C PHE A 108 -1.07 -12.79 -13.14
N ARG A 109 -0.37 -12.96 -14.28
CA ARG A 109 -0.71 -14.03 -15.24
C ARG A 109 -0.67 -15.42 -14.60
N LYS A 110 0.38 -15.71 -13.82
CA LYS A 110 0.47 -16.98 -13.07
C LYS A 110 -0.65 -17.12 -12.04
N SER A 111 -1.06 -16.03 -11.39
CA SER A 111 -2.18 -16.05 -10.44
C SER A 111 -3.51 -16.32 -11.14
N VAL A 112 -3.77 -15.69 -12.28
CA VAL A 112 -4.95 -15.93 -13.14
C VAL A 112 -4.99 -17.39 -13.61
N GLU A 113 -3.86 -17.93 -14.07
CA GLU A 113 -3.75 -19.35 -14.46
C GLU A 113 -4.09 -20.31 -13.30
N ARG A 114 -3.58 -20.03 -12.09
CA ARG A 114 -3.90 -20.84 -10.90
C ARG A 114 -5.35 -20.70 -10.46
N ALA A 115 -5.94 -19.52 -10.59
CA ALA A 115 -7.32 -19.24 -10.20
C ALA A 115 -8.33 -19.88 -11.18
N GLY A 116 -7.94 -20.05 -12.44
CA GLY A 116 -8.81 -20.60 -13.49
C GLY A 116 -9.81 -19.57 -14.02
N ALA A 117 -10.88 -20.06 -14.63
CA ALA A 117 -11.88 -19.20 -15.26
C ALA A 117 -12.62 -18.34 -14.21
N PRO A 118 -12.75 -17.02 -14.44
CA PRO A 118 -13.52 -16.17 -13.56
C PRO A 118 -15.02 -16.47 -13.64
N PRO A 119 -15.81 -16.07 -12.62
CA PRO A 119 -17.27 -16.01 -12.74
C PRO A 119 -17.71 -15.14 -13.92
N GLU A 120 -18.87 -15.45 -14.49
CA GLU A 120 -19.42 -14.72 -15.63
C GLU A 120 -19.54 -13.22 -15.32
N GLY A 121 -19.03 -12.39 -16.24
CA GLY A 121 -19.05 -10.93 -16.12
C GLY A 121 -18.13 -10.35 -15.05
N LYS A 122 -17.28 -11.15 -14.39
CA LYS A 122 -16.39 -10.71 -13.31
C LYS A 122 -14.94 -11.10 -13.58
N PRO A 123 -14.28 -10.52 -14.60
CA PRO A 123 -12.89 -10.84 -14.89
C PRO A 123 -12.01 -10.56 -13.67
N TRP A 124 -10.94 -11.34 -13.53
CA TRP A 124 -9.88 -11.03 -12.58
C TRP A 124 -9.29 -9.65 -12.85
N ALA A 125 -8.79 -8.97 -11.83
CA ALA A 125 -8.29 -7.61 -12.02
C ALA A 125 -6.95 -7.38 -11.33
N LEU A 126 -6.06 -6.70 -12.04
CA LEU A 126 -4.84 -6.12 -11.49
C LEU A 126 -4.93 -4.60 -11.60
N GLN A 127 -4.71 -3.91 -10.48
CA GLN A 127 -4.55 -2.47 -10.44
C GLN A 127 -3.19 -2.12 -9.86
N VAL A 128 -2.43 -1.29 -10.55
CA VAL A 128 -1.13 -0.81 -10.08
C VAL A 128 -1.10 0.71 -10.17
N SER A 129 -0.63 1.34 -9.10
CA SER A 129 -0.27 2.75 -9.07
C SER A 129 1.11 2.91 -8.45
N PHE A 130 1.68 4.12 -8.52
CA PHE A 130 2.97 4.40 -7.93
C PHE A 130 3.02 5.77 -7.28
N GLU A 131 3.96 5.92 -6.36
CA GLU A 131 4.43 7.19 -5.83
C GLU A 131 5.96 7.27 -5.94
N THR A 132 6.48 8.49 -6.07
CA THR A 132 7.92 8.76 -6.13
C THR A 132 8.35 9.59 -4.93
N TYR A 133 9.59 9.35 -4.49
CA TYR A 133 10.18 10.03 -3.33
C TYR A 133 11.64 10.37 -3.62
N GLN A 134 12.14 11.42 -2.97
CA GLN A 134 13.54 11.85 -3.15
C GLN A 134 14.21 12.08 -1.81
N GLY A 135 15.33 11.40 -1.54
CA GLY A 135 16.15 11.64 -0.36
C GLY A 135 17.12 12.81 -0.56
N LYS A 136 17.36 13.59 0.51
CA LYS A 136 18.18 14.83 0.49
C LYS A 136 19.53 14.71 1.17
N GLY A 137 20.02 13.49 1.43
CA GLY A 137 21.34 13.27 2.00
C GLY A 137 22.48 13.73 1.10
N ALA A 138 23.72 13.64 1.60
CA ALA A 138 24.91 13.91 0.80
C ALA A 138 24.97 13.04 -0.48
N HIS A 139 24.42 11.83 -0.41
CA HIS A 139 24.06 11.01 -1.55
C HIS A 139 22.55 11.14 -1.79
N PRO A 140 22.12 11.99 -2.75
CA PRO A 140 20.70 12.09 -3.09
C PRO A 140 20.20 10.77 -3.66
N SER A 141 18.92 10.48 -3.42
CA SER A 141 18.30 9.24 -3.90
C SER A 141 16.95 9.50 -4.54
N ASP A 142 16.57 8.63 -5.48
CA ASP A 142 15.22 8.55 -6.01
C ASP A 142 14.63 7.20 -5.62
N SER A 143 13.39 7.22 -5.12
CA SER A 143 12.64 6.02 -4.77
C SER A 143 11.30 5.98 -5.52
N VAL A 144 10.83 4.77 -5.79
CA VAL A 144 9.52 4.47 -6.34
C VAL A 144 8.85 3.43 -5.47
N ARG A 145 7.62 3.70 -5.05
CA ARG A 145 6.77 2.69 -4.42
C ARG A 145 5.61 2.37 -5.33
N PHE A 146 5.41 1.08 -5.60
CA PHE A 146 4.23 0.56 -6.27
C PHE A 146 3.21 0.09 -5.25
N SER A 147 1.96 0.48 -5.46
CA SER A 147 0.78 -0.07 -4.79
C SER A 147 0.10 -1.05 -5.75
N ILE A 148 0.02 -2.32 -5.38
CA ILE A 148 -0.44 -3.41 -6.26
C ILE A 148 -1.67 -4.04 -5.62
N SER A 149 -2.80 -4.01 -6.32
CA SER A 149 -4.06 -4.62 -5.93
C SER A 149 -4.45 -5.72 -6.91
N GLU A 150 -4.70 -6.93 -6.41
CA GLU A 150 -5.04 -8.12 -7.19
C GLU A 150 -6.40 -8.68 -6.74
N SER A 151 -7.35 -8.74 -7.66
CA SER A 151 -8.71 -9.26 -7.41
C SER A 151 -8.90 -10.58 -8.16
N LEU A 152 -8.83 -11.69 -7.42
CA LEU A 152 -9.01 -13.06 -7.93
C LEU A 152 -10.25 -13.73 -7.29
N GLY A 153 -11.25 -12.93 -6.94
CA GLY A 153 -12.39 -13.35 -6.13
C GLY A 153 -12.17 -13.05 -4.63
N GLY A 154 -12.97 -13.67 -3.77
CA GLY A 154 -12.96 -13.40 -2.32
C GLY A 154 -13.73 -12.12 -1.93
N TYR A 155 -13.62 -11.72 -0.67
CA TYR A 155 -14.34 -10.56 -0.12
C TYR A 155 -13.69 -9.22 -0.43
N HIS A 156 -12.37 -9.19 -0.65
CA HIS A 156 -11.61 -7.99 -0.98
C HIS A 156 -10.34 -8.36 -1.77
N PRO A 157 -9.72 -7.41 -2.50
CA PRO A 157 -8.48 -7.65 -3.23
C PRO A 157 -7.32 -8.03 -2.30
N GLY A 158 -6.38 -8.83 -2.81
CA GLY A 158 -5.04 -8.88 -2.25
C GLY A 158 -4.31 -7.56 -2.51
N PHE A 159 -3.46 -7.12 -1.58
CA PHE A 159 -2.72 -5.87 -1.71
C PHE A 159 -1.25 -6.08 -1.35
N ALA A 160 -0.35 -5.49 -2.12
CA ALA A 160 1.08 -5.54 -1.86
C ALA A 160 1.77 -4.21 -2.21
N PHE A 161 2.83 -3.89 -1.47
CA PHE A 161 3.80 -2.88 -1.88
C PHE A 161 5.01 -3.52 -2.58
N ARG A 162 5.64 -2.74 -3.46
CA ARG A 162 7.02 -2.97 -3.91
C ARG A 162 7.74 -1.63 -3.94
N THR A 163 8.92 -1.56 -3.35
CA THR A 163 9.73 -0.35 -3.37
C THR A 163 11.04 -0.55 -4.11
N LEU A 164 11.47 0.48 -4.81
CA LEU A 164 12.80 0.65 -5.36
C LEU A 164 13.37 1.94 -4.76
N ALA A 165 14.61 1.92 -4.31
CA ALA A 165 15.34 3.10 -3.89
C ALA A 165 16.72 3.04 -4.51
N PHE A 166 17.19 4.12 -5.13
CA PHE A 166 18.49 4.17 -5.79
C PHE A 166 19.25 5.43 -5.38
N ASP A 167 20.53 5.25 -5.09
CA ASP A 167 21.49 6.32 -4.83
C ASP A 167 21.96 6.91 -6.18
N ARG A 168 21.79 8.22 -6.37
CA ARG A 168 22.17 8.91 -7.61
C ARG A 168 23.68 9.09 -7.76
N THR A 169 24.43 9.10 -6.67
CA THR A 169 25.90 9.22 -6.65
C THR A 169 26.55 7.89 -7.01
N SER A 170 26.17 6.81 -6.32
CA SER A 170 26.76 5.48 -6.57
C SER A 170 26.10 4.72 -7.72
N ARG A 171 24.90 5.14 -8.15
CA ARG A 171 24.05 4.47 -9.14
C ARG A 171 23.68 3.03 -8.77
N GLN A 172 23.58 2.76 -7.48
CA GLN A 172 23.23 1.44 -6.94
C GLN A 172 21.89 1.48 -6.22
N ALA A 173 21.25 0.30 -6.14
CA ALA A 173 20.07 0.12 -5.32
C ALA A 173 20.43 0.30 -3.83
N ILE A 174 19.56 1.01 -3.11
CA ILE A 174 19.62 1.15 -1.67
C ILE A 174 18.79 0.01 -1.06
N THR A 175 19.45 -0.86 -0.31
CA THR A 175 18.85 -1.93 0.50
C THR A 175 19.05 -1.60 1.97
N LEU A 176 18.43 -2.36 2.89
CA LEU A 176 18.71 -2.20 4.32
C LEU A 176 20.21 -2.39 4.64
N ASP A 177 20.90 -3.32 3.97
CA ASP A 177 22.33 -3.56 4.18
C ASP A 177 23.21 -2.41 3.65
N THR A 178 22.78 -1.73 2.58
CA THR A 178 23.52 -0.58 2.06
C THR A 178 23.16 0.72 2.79
N LEU A 179 21.96 0.84 3.34
CA LEU A 179 21.48 2.01 4.09
C LEU A 179 21.97 2.04 5.54
N LEU A 180 21.96 0.90 6.23
CA LEU A 180 22.22 0.79 7.67
C LEU A 180 23.70 0.49 7.93
N ILE A 181 24.23 1.04 9.03
CA ILE A 181 25.61 0.77 9.48
C ILE A 181 25.75 -0.71 9.87
N ASP A 182 24.81 -1.19 10.68
CA ASP A 182 24.63 -2.60 11.07
C ASP A 182 23.13 -2.90 11.21
N PRO A 183 22.53 -3.68 10.29
CA PRO A 183 21.12 -4.05 10.38
C PRO A 183 20.72 -4.68 11.71
N ALA A 184 21.58 -5.48 12.34
CA ALA A 184 21.25 -6.18 13.59
C ALA A 184 21.03 -5.20 14.75
N THR A 185 21.80 -4.12 14.80
CA THR A 185 21.68 -3.07 15.81
C THR A 185 20.64 -2.01 15.42
N ALA A 186 20.49 -1.73 14.12
CA ALA A 186 19.59 -0.71 13.60
C ALA A 186 18.11 -1.10 13.67
N LEU A 187 17.78 -2.35 13.30
CA LEU A 187 16.38 -2.80 13.20
C LEU A 187 15.61 -2.74 14.52
N PRO A 188 16.18 -3.07 15.70
CA PRO A 188 15.51 -2.86 16.98
C PRO A 188 15.13 -1.40 17.24
N LYS A 189 16.00 -0.45 16.88
CA LYS A 189 15.74 0.99 17.04
C LYS A 189 14.65 1.47 16.08
N ILE A 190 14.74 1.08 14.81
CA ILE A 190 13.73 1.38 13.78
C ILE A 190 12.36 0.81 14.19
N SER A 191 12.34 -0.45 14.62
CA SER A 191 11.12 -1.12 15.10
C SER A 191 10.46 -0.34 16.24
N ALA A 192 11.23 0.09 17.24
CA ALA A 192 10.67 0.86 18.37
C ALA A 192 10.04 2.20 17.94
N LEU A 193 10.69 2.92 17.03
CA LEU A 193 10.17 4.19 16.50
C LEU A 193 8.91 3.97 15.66
N VAL A 194 8.93 3.00 14.75
CA VAL A 194 7.78 2.63 13.92
C VAL A 194 6.59 2.17 14.76
N ARG A 195 6.81 1.35 15.80
CA ARG A 195 5.75 0.93 16.72
C ARG A 195 5.10 2.12 17.42
N THR A 196 5.90 3.09 17.84
CA THR A 196 5.41 4.28 18.54
C THR A 196 4.51 5.09 17.63
N ASP A 197 4.96 5.34 16.40
CA ASP A 197 4.20 6.07 15.38
C ASP A 197 2.89 5.34 15.01
N LEU A 198 2.97 4.06 14.64
CA LEU A 198 1.79 3.28 14.24
C LEU A 198 0.74 3.16 15.36
N ARG A 199 1.17 2.98 16.62
CA ARG A 199 0.22 2.97 17.76
C ARG A 199 -0.47 4.31 17.97
N ALA A 200 0.25 5.41 17.75
CA ALA A 200 -0.34 6.74 17.82
C ALA A 200 -1.39 6.93 16.72
N GLN A 201 -1.10 6.51 15.49
CA GLN A 201 -2.04 6.56 14.37
C GLN A 201 -3.30 5.74 14.62
N LEU A 202 -3.16 4.53 15.19
CA LEU A 202 -4.27 3.61 15.47
C LEU A 202 -5.01 3.92 16.80
N GLY A 203 -4.62 4.95 17.53
CA GLY A 203 -5.20 5.27 18.85
C GLY A 203 -5.06 4.12 19.86
N GLY A 204 -4.05 3.27 19.72
CA GLY A 204 -3.79 2.10 20.58
C GLY A 204 -4.59 0.83 20.25
N VAL A 205 -5.49 0.86 19.27
CA VAL A 205 -6.19 -0.36 18.78
C VAL A 205 -5.22 -1.21 17.94
N GLY A 206 -5.42 -2.54 17.94
CA GLY A 206 -4.63 -3.43 17.07
C GLY A 206 -3.16 -3.57 17.48
N ALA A 207 -2.82 -3.32 18.75
CA ALA A 207 -1.44 -3.37 19.24
C ALA A 207 -0.69 -4.68 18.90
N GLU A 208 -1.40 -5.81 18.89
CA GLU A 208 -0.83 -7.11 18.48
C GLU A 208 -0.35 -7.12 17.02
N PHE A 209 -1.12 -6.55 16.09
CA PHE A 209 -0.72 -6.42 14.70
C PHE A 209 0.55 -5.57 14.60
N VAL A 210 0.58 -4.44 15.32
CA VAL A 210 1.76 -3.57 15.33
C VAL A 210 2.97 -4.34 15.90
N ASP A 211 2.83 -5.04 17.01
CA ASP A 211 3.93 -5.78 17.63
C ASP A 211 4.51 -6.88 16.73
N THR A 212 3.64 -7.68 16.12
CA THR A 212 4.03 -8.80 15.25
C THR A 212 4.55 -8.30 13.89
N GLY A 213 3.87 -7.35 13.27
CA GLY A 213 4.23 -6.79 11.97
C GLY A 213 5.48 -5.92 11.96
N THR A 214 6.02 -5.58 13.13
CA THR A 214 7.23 -4.76 13.29
C THR A 214 8.32 -5.45 14.09
N VAL A 215 8.27 -6.79 14.26
CA VAL A 215 9.42 -7.55 14.78
C VAL A 215 10.68 -7.11 13.99
N PRO A 216 11.83 -6.84 14.65
CA PRO A 216 13.03 -6.25 14.04
C PRO A 216 13.76 -7.21 13.10
N GLU A 217 13.07 -7.60 12.04
CA GLU A 217 13.51 -8.50 10.98
C GLU A 217 13.49 -7.75 9.65
N PRO A 218 14.50 -7.93 8.78
CA PRO A 218 14.57 -7.20 7.50
C PRO A 218 13.30 -7.31 6.66
N GLY A 219 12.63 -8.47 6.69
CA GLY A 219 11.41 -8.72 5.91
C GLY A 219 10.21 -7.83 6.30
N ASN A 220 10.16 -7.35 7.55
CA ASN A 220 9.11 -6.43 8.01
C ASN A 220 9.38 -4.97 7.61
N PHE A 221 10.60 -4.65 7.19
CA PHE A 221 11.04 -3.30 6.83
C PHE A 221 11.53 -3.23 5.37
N LYS A 222 11.14 -4.21 4.54
CA LYS A 222 11.58 -4.35 3.14
C LYS A 222 11.03 -3.26 2.22
N ASP A 223 9.83 -2.74 2.51
CA ASP A 223 9.16 -1.74 1.69
C ASP A 223 9.41 -0.35 2.29
N PHE A 224 10.53 0.25 1.89
CA PHE A 224 10.91 1.58 2.35
C PHE A 224 11.24 2.54 1.20
N SER A 225 11.19 3.83 1.48
CA SER A 225 11.61 4.90 0.57
C SER A 225 12.30 6.00 1.35
N LEU A 226 13.32 6.63 0.75
CA LEU A 226 13.91 7.85 1.28
C LEU A 226 13.11 9.03 0.75
N ASP A 227 12.56 9.82 1.67
CA ASP A 227 11.69 10.96 1.34
C ASP A 227 12.05 12.19 2.17
N GLY A 228 12.76 13.11 1.51
CA GLY A 228 13.40 14.26 2.11
C GLY A 228 14.43 13.82 3.15
N ASP A 229 14.14 14.17 4.39
CA ASP A 229 14.98 13.90 5.56
C ASP A 229 14.41 12.76 6.43
N ALA A 230 13.58 11.90 5.82
CA ALA A 230 12.89 10.82 6.51
C ALA A 230 13.01 9.48 5.77
N LEU A 231 12.96 8.42 6.55
CA LEU A 231 12.77 7.05 6.09
C LEU A 231 11.28 6.70 6.22
N LEU A 232 10.65 6.40 5.09
CA LEU A 232 9.23 6.04 5.00
C LEU A 232 9.09 4.53 4.83
N PHE A 233 8.44 3.85 5.78
CA PHE A 233 8.06 2.44 5.67
C PHE A 233 6.59 2.31 5.27
N SER A 234 6.29 1.37 4.39
CA SER A 234 4.93 1.08 3.92
C SER A 234 4.54 -0.35 4.28
N PHE A 235 3.39 -0.52 4.93
CA PHE A 235 2.94 -1.80 5.45
C PHE A 235 1.64 -2.22 4.77
N GLU A 236 1.64 -3.44 4.22
CA GLU A 236 0.45 -4.02 3.61
C GLU A 236 -0.70 -4.16 4.62
N PRO A 237 -1.97 -4.17 4.18
CA PRO A 237 -3.08 -4.59 5.02
C PRO A 237 -2.79 -5.94 5.71
N TYR A 238 -3.26 -6.12 6.95
CA TYR A 238 -2.95 -7.24 7.85
C TYR A 238 -1.51 -7.34 8.34
N ARG A 239 -0.58 -6.49 7.89
CA ARG A 239 0.78 -6.48 8.45
C ARG A 239 0.82 -5.85 9.83
N VAL A 240 0.36 -4.60 9.93
CA VAL A 240 0.40 -3.82 11.18
C VAL A 240 -0.97 -3.31 11.63
N ALA A 241 -2.01 -3.58 10.84
CA ALA A 241 -3.39 -3.24 11.15
C ALA A 241 -4.35 -4.18 10.39
N ALA A 242 -5.62 -4.22 10.78
CA ALA A 242 -6.65 -4.96 10.05
C ALA A 242 -6.88 -4.36 8.66
N TYR A 243 -7.44 -5.14 7.72
CA TYR A 243 -7.67 -4.66 6.35
C TYR A 243 -8.58 -3.45 6.26
N ALA A 244 -9.52 -3.29 7.20
CA ALA A 244 -10.41 -2.13 7.25
C ALA A 244 -9.66 -0.80 7.46
N GLU A 245 -8.48 -0.82 8.08
CA GLU A 245 -7.62 0.36 8.25
C GLU A 245 -6.85 0.70 6.96
N GLY A 246 -6.86 -0.21 5.98
CA GLY A 246 -6.08 -0.07 4.76
C GLY A 246 -4.57 -0.26 4.97
N PRO A 247 -3.75 0.06 3.95
CA PRO A 247 -2.30 0.07 4.09
C PRO A 247 -1.85 1.18 5.03
N MET A 248 -0.88 0.89 5.88
CA MET A 248 -0.33 1.84 6.86
C MET A 248 1.06 2.32 6.45
N GLN A 249 1.45 3.50 6.91
CA GLN A 249 2.78 4.05 6.68
C GLN A 249 3.37 4.56 7.98
N SER A 250 4.69 4.47 8.12
CA SER A 250 5.41 5.09 9.22
C SER A 250 6.59 5.89 8.71
N ARG A 251 6.70 7.14 9.17
CA ARG A 251 7.72 8.08 8.70
C ARG A 251 8.65 8.45 9.85
N ILE A 252 9.90 8.00 9.77
CA ILE A 252 10.92 8.21 10.81
C ILE A 252 11.92 9.26 10.35
N ALA A 253 12.20 10.26 11.17
CA ALA A 253 13.19 11.27 10.80
C ALA A 253 14.60 10.66 10.80
N LEU A 254 15.39 10.91 9.75
CA LEU A 254 16.76 10.41 9.65
C LEU A 254 17.67 11.00 10.76
N SER A 255 17.31 12.16 11.31
CA SER A 255 17.97 12.73 12.48
C SER A 255 17.87 11.85 13.74
N GLU A 256 16.84 11.01 13.86
CA GLU A 256 16.68 10.06 14.97
C GLU A 256 17.51 8.79 14.76
N LEU A 257 18.03 8.58 13.55
CA LEU A 257 18.74 7.38 13.11
C LEU A 257 20.23 7.63 12.81
N ARG A 258 20.80 8.78 13.22
CA ARG A 258 22.18 9.19 12.86
C ARG A 258 23.28 8.21 13.30
N ASP A 259 23.02 7.42 14.32
CA ASP A 259 23.90 6.40 14.90
C ASP A 259 23.77 5.02 14.22
N VAL A 260 22.75 4.82 13.38
CA VAL A 260 22.44 3.51 12.77
C VAL A 260 22.25 3.54 11.25
N VAL A 261 22.01 4.71 10.65
CA VAL A 261 21.99 4.94 9.19
C VAL A 261 23.33 5.51 8.75
N LYS A 262 23.82 5.08 7.58
CA LYS A 262 25.11 5.54 7.07
C LYS A 262 25.10 7.05 6.77
N PRO A 263 26.19 7.77 7.07
CA PRO A 263 26.23 9.24 6.99
C PRO A 263 25.86 9.82 5.63
N GLU A 264 26.16 9.11 4.53
CA GLU A 264 25.84 9.58 3.18
C GLU A 264 24.34 9.82 2.93
N TYR A 265 23.45 9.11 3.64
CA TYR A 265 22.01 9.27 3.48
C TYR A 265 21.39 10.24 4.48
N LEU A 266 22.14 10.72 5.46
CA LEU A 266 21.64 11.65 6.47
C LEU A 266 21.57 13.08 5.90
N PRO A 267 20.59 13.89 6.35
CA PRO A 267 20.61 15.31 6.06
C PRO A 267 21.84 15.96 6.69
N ALA A 268 22.33 17.01 6.02
CA ALA A 268 23.47 17.83 6.45
C ALA A 268 23.32 18.36 7.88
#